data_AF-A0A7K2J5S4-F1
#
_entry.id   AF-A0A7K2J5S4-F1
#
_cell.length_a   1.000
_cell.length_b   1.000
_cell.length_c   1.000
_cell.angle_alpha   90.00
_cell.angle_beta   90.00
_cell.angle_gamma   90.00
#
_symmetry.space_group_name_H-M   'P 1'
#
loop_
_entity.id
_entity.type
_entity.pdbx_description
1 polymer ?
#
loop_
_entity_poly.entity_id
_entity_poly.type
_entity_poly.pdbx_seq_one_letter_code
_entity_poly.pdbx_strand_id
1 'polypeptide(L)'
;MNRELTLICGTCAQEIVRDDGYLWVSRHKAGTVREAYQDLEQRRTDPLDGSLSLGLADLWALPAPAVWRADHRECDAEPENGAHYRIPAGRLRLRADLLDWTAYLTEKSWLFYTDWRDLLRETRLGSTRFAVSGPRPPAYLAAF
;
A
#
# COMPACT_ATOMS: atom_id res chain seq x y z
N MET A 1 -25.44 10.03 1.92
CA MET A 1 -24.24 9.95 1.05
C MET A 1 -23.69 8.53 1.14
N ASN A 2 -23.69 7.77 0.04
CA ASN A 2 -23.14 6.41 0.01
C ASN A 2 -21.63 6.46 0.26
N ARG A 3 -21.14 5.77 1.29
CA ARG A 3 -19.72 5.47 1.48
C ARG A 3 -19.54 3.97 1.24
N GLU A 4 -18.64 3.61 0.35
CA GLU A 4 -18.31 2.21 0.08
C GLU A 4 -17.06 1.77 0.84
N LEU A 5 -16.15 2.71 1.08
CA LEU A 5 -14.91 2.49 1.80
C LEU A 5 -14.86 3.39 3.04
N THR A 6 -14.48 2.78 4.15
CA THR A 6 -14.17 3.45 5.40
C THR A 6 -12.78 3.00 5.85
N LEU A 7 -11.88 3.95 6.08
CA LEU A 7 -10.57 3.64 6.66
C LEU A 7 -10.73 3.34 8.15
N ILE A 8 -10.02 2.31 8.61
CA ILE A 8 -9.96 1.89 10.01
C ILE A 8 -8.56 2.19 10.52
N CYS A 9 -8.48 2.91 11.64
CA CYS A 9 -7.21 3.26 12.25
C CYS A 9 -6.50 2.02 12.79
N GLY A 10 -5.23 1.82 12.41
CA GLY A 10 -4.43 0.68 12.85
C GLY A 10 -4.11 0.70 14.34
N THR A 11 -4.08 1.88 14.96
CA THR A 11 -3.76 2.07 16.38
C THR A 11 -4.97 1.90 17.30
N CYS A 12 -6.08 2.58 17.01
CA CYS A 12 -7.26 2.59 17.90
C CYS A 12 -8.44 1.73 17.41
N ALA A 13 -8.32 1.12 16.21
CA ALA A 13 -9.35 0.32 15.54
C ALA A 13 -10.68 1.05 15.28
N GLN A 14 -10.72 2.38 15.40
CA GLN A 14 -11.90 3.19 15.10
C GLN A 14 -11.89 3.68 13.66
N GLU A 15 -13.08 4.01 13.15
CA GLU A 15 -13.23 4.60 11.83
C GLU A 15 -12.55 5.98 11.75
N ILE A 16 -11.84 6.21 10.65
CA ILE A 16 -11.26 7.52 10.33
C ILE A 16 -12.30 8.32 9.55
N VAL A 17 -12.86 9.34 10.20
CA VAL A 17 -13.96 10.12 9.64
C VAL A 17 -13.43 11.41 9.02
N ARG A 18 -13.82 11.69 7.76
CA ARG A 18 -13.47 12.92 7.03
C ARG A 18 -11.95 13.09 6.91
N ASP A 19 -11.40 14.22 7.36
CA ASP A 19 -9.99 14.59 7.22
C ASP A 19 -9.20 14.47 8.54
N ASP A 20 -9.71 13.66 9.46
CA ASP A 20 -9.09 13.39 10.77
C ASP A 20 -7.97 12.34 10.72
N GLY A 21 -7.62 11.89 9.52
CA GLY A 21 -6.57 10.91 9.32
C GLY A 21 -6.31 10.66 7.85
N TYR A 22 -5.47 9.68 7.60
CA TYR A 22 -4.96 9.42 6.26
C TYR A 22 -4.49 7.98 6.12
N LEU A 23 -4.49 7.53 4.87
CA LEU A 23 -3.73 6.37 4.45
C LEU A 23 -2.33 6.83 4.06
N TRP A 24 -1.27 6.22 4.59
CA TRP A 24 0.09 6.67 4.37
C TRP A 24 1.11 5.55 4.26
N VAL A 25 2.25 5.87 3.64
CA VAL A 25 3.42 4.98 3.57
C VAL A 25 4.70 5.79 3.77
N SER A 26 5.68 5.21 4.44
CA SER A 26 7.01 5.82 4.59
C SER A 26 7.78 5.71 3.28
N ARG A 27 8.12 6.85 2.65
CA ARG A 27 8.96 6.84 1.44
C ARG A 27 10.39 6.41 1.74
N HIS A 28 10.88 6.62 2.96
CA HIS A 28 12.18 6.10 3.38
C HIS A 28 12.19 4.57 3.33
N LYS A 29 11.20 3.91 3.95
CA LYS A 29 11.09 2.44 3.89
C LYS A 29 10.93 1.94 2.45
N ALA A 30 10.10 2.60 1.63
CA ALA A 30 9.98 2.24 0.21
C ALA A 30 11.29 2.43 -0.55
N GLY A 31 12.08 3.47 -0.21
CA GLY A 31 13.42 3.72 -0.73
C GLY A 31 14.41 2.62 -0.37
N THR A 32 14.45 2.20 0.90
CA THR A 32 15.30 1.09 1.36
C THR A 32 14.99 -0.21 0.63
N VAL A 33 13.69 -0.52 0.44
CA VAL A 33 13.29 -1.72 -0.32
C VAL A 33 13.74 -1.60 -1.78
N ARG A 34 13.51 -0.44 -2.41
CA ARG A 34 13.97 -0.20 -3.79
C ARG A 34 15.48 -0.38 -3.94
N GLU A 35 16.28 0.19 -3.04
CA GLU A 35 17.73 0.08 -3.06
C GLU A 35 18.17 -1.37 -2.93
N ALA A 36 17.56 -2.16 -2.03
CA ALA A 36 17.86 -3.58 -1.90
C ALA A 36 17.55 -4.39 -3.17
N TYR A 37 16.46 -4.07 -3.88
CA TYR A 37 16.15 -4.68 -5.18
C TYR A 37 17.17 -4.30 -6.25
N GLN A 38 17.55 -3.02 -6.32
CA GLN A 38 18.55 -2.53 -7.27
C GLN A 38 19.93 -3.16 -7.04
N ASP A 39 20.35 -3.28 -5.78
CA ASP A 39 21.60 -3.92 -5.41
C ASP A 39 21.60 -5.42 -5.73
N LEU A 40 20.45 -6.09 -5.58
CA LEU A 40 20.30 -7.49 -5.98
C LEU A 40 20.38 -7.62 -7.51
N GLU A 41 19.65 -6.79 -8.24
CA GLU A 41 19.64 -6.76 -9.69
C GLU A 41 21.06 -6.56 -10.24
N GLN A 42 21.80 -5.58 -9.72
CA GLN A 42 23.19 -5.35 -10.12
C GLN A 42 24.12 -6.53 -9.85
N ARG A 43 23.94 -7.26 -8.73
CA ARG A 43 24.77 -8.42 -8.38
C ARG A 43 24.41 -9.70 -9.12
N ARG A 44 23.17 -9.81 -9.62
CA ARG A 44 22.61 -11.04 -10.21
C ARG A 44 22.30 -10.92 -11.70
N THR A 45 22.54 -9.76 -12.29
CA THR A 45 22.47 -9.57 -13.74
C THR A 45 23.71 -10.20 -14.37
N ASP A 46 23.51 -11.14 -15.27
CA ASP A 46 24.59 -11.72 -16.06
C ASP A 46 25.13 -10.65 -17.04
N PRO A 47 26.44 -10.36 -17.04
CA PRO A 47 27.02 -9.34 -17.90
C PRO A 47 27.01 -9.69 -19.39
N LEU A 48 26.79 -10.95 -19.79
CA LEU A 48 26.81 -11.40 -21.18
C LEU A 48 25.47 -11.14 -21.89
N ASP A 49 24.34 -11.34 -21.23
CA ASP A 49 23.01 -11.24 -21.83
C ASP A 49 22.02 -10.35 -21.07
N GLY A 50 22.40 -9.84 -19.89
CA GLY A 50 21.55 -9.00 -19.05
C GLY A 50 20.44 -9.77 -18.33
N SER A 51 20.49 -11.11 -18.31
CA SER A 51 19.49 -11.92 -17.63
C SER A 51 19.64 -11.86 -16.11
N LEU A 52 18.51 -11.84 -15.40
CA LEU A 52 18.48 -11.81 -13.95
C LEU A 52 18.35 -13.22 -13.38
N SER A 53 19.43 -13.72 -12.76
CA SER A 53 19.45 -15.05 -12.14
C SER A 53 19.18 -14.96 -10.63
N LEU A 54 17.93 -15.19 -10.23
CA LEU A 54 17.51 -15.17 -8.82
C LEU A 54 17.35 -16.59 -8.25
N GLY A 55 18.02 -16.86 -7.13
CA GLY A 55 17.75 -18.02 -6.31
C GLY A 55 16.70 -17.76 -5.24
N LEU A 56 16.16 -18.83 -4.64
CA LEU A 56 15.19 -18.72 -3.54
C LEU A 56 15.77 -17.95 -2.32
N ALA A 57 17.06 -18.11 -2.04
CA ALA A 57 17.74 -17.39 -0.97
C ALA A 57 17.78 -15.87 -1.21
N ASP A 58 17.90 -15.44 -2.47
CA ASP A 58 17.89 -14.02 -2.82
C ASP A 58 16.51 -13.41 -2.54
N LEU A 59 15.43 -14.15 -2.86
CA LEU A 59 14.06 -13.72 -2.59
C LEU A 59 13.77 -13.55 -1.10
N TRP A 60 14.34 -14.42 -0.24
CA TRP A 60 14.18 -14.33 1.21
C TRP A 60 15.08 -13.27 1.86
N ALA A 61 16.17 -12.88 1.20
CA ALA A 61 17.05 -11.81 1.67
C ALA A 61 16.51 -10.41 1.41
N LEU A 62 15.49 -10.27 0.54
CA LEU A 62 14.87 -8.99 0.26
C LEU A 62 14.04 -8.50 1.46
N PRO A 63 14.11 -7.20 1.80
CA PRO A 63 13.28 -6.63 2.85
C PRO A 63 11.81 -6.72 2.47
N ALA A 64 10.95 -6.82 3.49
CA ALA A 64 9.51 -6.78 3.30
C ALA A 64 9.09 -5.43 2.67
N PRO A 65 8.03 -5.41 1.82
CA PRO A 65 7.53 -4.18 1.23
C PRO A 65 7.17 -3.12 2.26
N ALA A 66 7.28 -1.85 1.88
CA ALA A 66 6.81 -0.76 2.73
C ALA A 66 5.29 -0.81 2.87
N VAL A 67 4.82 -0.88 4.12
CA VAL A 67 3.40 -1.10 4.44
C VAL A 67 2.64 0.22 4.46
N TRP A 68 1.53 0.27 3.74
CA TRP A 68 0.53 1.33 3.84
C TRP A 68 -0.27 1.19 5.14
N ARG A 69 -0.38 2.27 5.90
CA ARG A 69 -1.04 2.34 7.20
C ARG A 69 -2.16 3.34 7.14
N ALA A 70 -3.22 3.10 7.91
CA ALA A 70 -4.33 4.03 8.06
C ALA A 70 -4.34 4.46 9.52
N ASP A 71 -4.17 5.75 9.81
CA ASP A 71 -4.14 6.26 11.17
C ASP A 71 -4.88 7.59 11.26
N HIS A 72 -5.55 7.84 12.40
CA HIS A 72 -5.93 9.20 12.78
C HIS A 72 -4.66 10.04 12.94
N ARG A 73 -4.77 11.36 12.72
CA ARG A 73 -3.62 12.27 12.87
C ARG A 73 -3.00 12.17 14.28
N GLU A 74 -3.82 12.02 15.30
CA GLU A 74 -3.38 11.87 16.70
C GLU A 74 -2.84 10.46 17.02
N CYS A 75 -3.19 9.47 16.21
CA CYS A 75 -2.75 8.09 16.35
C CYS A 75 -1.48 7.77 15.55
N ASP A 76 -1.06 8.66 14.65
CA ASP A 76 0.20 8.50 13.91
C ASP A 76 1.37 8.74 14.88
N ALA A 77 2.15 7.68 15.13
CA ALA A 77 3.36 7.73 15.94
C ALA A 77 4.55 8.37 15.19
N GLU A 78 4.43 8.58 13.87
CA GLU A 78 5.44 9.19 13.01
C GLU A 78 4.91 10.46 12.29
N PRO A 79 4.28 11.44 12.99
CA PRO A 79 3.53 12.50 12.33
C PRO A 79 4.42 13.51 11.59
N GLU A 80 5.64 13.77 12.10
CA GLU A 80 6.48 14.91 11.65
C GLU A 80 7.89 14.53 11.16
N ASN A 81 8.34 13.28 11.27
CA ASN A 81 9.77 12.95 11.12
C ASN A 81 10.19 12.29 9.78
N GLY A 82 9.36 12.32 8.74
CA GLY A 82 9.74 11.66 7.49
C GLY A 82 8.99 12.09 6.25
N ALA A 83 9.59 11.81 5.09
CA ALA A 83 8.95 11.89 3.78
C ALA A 83 7.84 10.83 3.69
N HIS A 84 6.70 11.03 4.35
CA HIS A 84 5.54 10.16 4.21
C HIS A 84 4.74 10.57 2.99
N TYR A 85 4.32 9.59 2.20
CA TYR A 85 3.27 9.83 1.21
C TYR A 85 1.93 9.59 1.90
N ARG A 86 1.00 10.55 1.79
CA ARG A 86 -0.28 10.54 2.52
C ARG A 86 -1.45 10.80 1.58
N ILE A 87 -2.53 10.05 1.77
CA ILE A 87 -3.82 10.23 1.11
C ILE A 87 -4.86 10.53 2.21
N PRO A 88 -5.45 11.73 2.24
CA PRO A 88 -6.48 12.06 3.22
C PRO A 88 -7.66 11.09 3.15
N ALA A 89 -8.19 10.68 4.31
CA ALA A 89 -9.32 9.77 4.38
C ALA A 89 -10.57 10.30 3.65
N GLY A 90 -10.76 11.62 3.60
CA GLY A 90 -11.83 12.26 2.85
C GLY A 90 -11.77 12.03 1.33
N ARG A 91 -10.60 11.64 0.80
CA ARG A 91 -10.36 11.32 -0.62
C ARG A 91 -10.38 9.82 -0.93
N LEU A 92 -10.80 8.98 0.02
CA LEU A 92 -10.89 7.52 -0.13
C LEU A 92 -12.24 7.00 0.40
N ARG A 93 -13.35 7.53 -0.14
CA ARG A 93 -14.71 7.21 0.34
C ARG A 93 -15.41 6.17 -0.53
N LEU A 94 -15.01 6.10 -1.79
CA LEU A 94 -15.56 5.23 -2.81
C LEU A 94 -14.46 4.33 -3.37
N ARG A 95 -14.83 3.16 -3.89
CA ARG A 95 -13.89 2.32 -4.63
C ARG A 95 -13.34 3.02 -5.87
N ALA A 96 -14.15 3.88 -6.51
CA ALA A 96 -13.71 4.73 -7.61
C ALA A 96 -12.56 5.65 -7.19
N ASP A 97 -12.64 6.29 -6.02
CA ASP A 97 -11.56 7.13 -5.51
C ASP A 97 -10.24 6.35 -5.38
N LEU A 98 -10.30 5.11 -4.89
CA LEU A 98 -9.14 4.24 -4.76
C LEU A 98 -8.55 3.83 -6.12
N LEU A 99 -9.39 3.63 -7.14
CA LEU A 99 -8.94 3.36 -8.51
C LEU A 99 -8.24 4.58 -9.12
N ASP A 100 -8.79 5.79 -8.94
CA ASP A 100 -8.16 7.03 -9.39
C ASP A 100 -6.80 7.23 -8.72
N TRP A 101 -6.71 6.98 -7.41
CA TRP A 101 -5.44 6.98 -6.69
C TRP A 101 -4.49 5.91 -7.18
N THR A 102 -4.99 4.72 -7.53
CA THR A 102 -4.15 3.66 -8.10
C THR A 102 -3.55 4.11 -9.43
N ALA A 103 -4.36 4.66 -10.33
CA ALA A 103 -3.87 5.21 -11.60
C ALA A 103 -2.79 6.27 -11.36
N TYR A 104 -3.06 7.24 -10.49
CA TYR A 104 -2.09 8.28 -10.14
C TYR A 104 -0.79 7.73 -9.54
N LEU A 105 -0.90 6.72 -8.66
CA LEU A 105 0.26 6.14 -7.98
C LEU A 105 1.08 5.23 -8.90
N THR A 106 0.48 4.61 -9.92
CA THR A 106 1.24 3.77 -10.87
C THR A 106 2.29 4.54 -11.67
N GLU A 107 2.14 5.87 -11.76
CA GLU A 107 3.18 6.76 -12.30
C GLU A 107 4.40 6.89 -11.38
N LYS A 108 4.31 6.42 -10.13
CA LYS A 108 5.36 6.56 -9.14
C LYS A 108 6.16 5.26 -9.07
N SER A 109 7.42 5.33 -9.48
CA SER A 109 8.33 4.17 -9.50
C SER A 109 8.52 3.48 -8.14
N TRP A 110 8.24 4.16 -7.03
CA TRP A 110 8.34 3.58 -5.69
C TRP A 110 7.14 2.72 -5.29
N LEU A 111 6.00 2.80 -5.99
CA LEU A 111 4.78 2.08 -5.61
C LEU A 111 4.98 0.55 -5.57
N PHE A 112 5.77 0.02 -6.50
CA PHE A 112 6.05 -1.42 -6.61
C PHE A 112 6.77 -2.00 -5.39
N TYR A 113 7.41 -1.16 -4.58
CA TYR A 113 8.12 -1.56 -3.36
C TYR A 113 7.27 -1.38 -2.10
N THR A 114 5.95 -1.26 -2.28
CA THR A 114 4.96 -1.16 -1.20
C THR A 114 3.97 -2.31 -1.27
N ASP A 115 3.19 -2.50 -0.22
CA ASP A 115 2.09 -3.49 -0.19
C ASP A 115 0.79 -2.98 -0.85
N TRP A 116 0.85 -1.97 -1.73
CA TRP A 116 -0.34 -1.37 -2.38
C TRP A 116 -1.24 -2.42 -3.05
N ARG A 117 -0.65 -3.44 -3.69
CA ARG A 117 -1.42 -4.54 -4.29
C ARG A 117 -2.26 -5.28 -3.25
N ASP A 118 -1.69 -5.55 -2.08
CA ASP A 118 -2.39 -6.26 -1.02
C ASP A 118 -3.46 -5.37 -0.38
N LEU A 119 -3.18 -4.07 -0.26
CA LEU A 119 -4.18 -3.06 0.10
C LEU A 119 -5.38 -3.04 -0.86
N LEU A 120 -5.15 -3.13 -2.19
CA LEU A 120 -6.24 -3.23 -3.16
C LEU A 120 -7.09 -4.49 -2.96
N ARG A 121 -6.46 -5.64 -2.69
CA ARG A 121 -7.16 -6.90 -2.41
C ARG A 121 -8.04 -6.79 -1.16
N GLU A 122 -7.55 -6.13 -0.12
CA GLU A 122 -8.29 -5.92 1.12
C GLU A 122 -9.58 -5.12 0.93
N THR A 123 -9.57 -4.12 0.04
CA THR A 123 -10.75 -3.27 -0.23
C THR A 123 -11.92 -3.99 -0.88
N ARG A 124 -11.70 -5.25 -1.28
CA ARG A 124 -12.71 -6.11 -1.85
C ARG A 124 -13.57 -6.79 -0.79
N LEU A 125 -12.94 -7.33 0.26
CA LEU A 125 -13.60 -8.15 1.28
C LEU A 125 -13.79 -7.42 2.62
N GLY A 126 -13.07 -6.30 2.81
CA GLY A 126 -12.82 -5.68 4.10
C GLY A 126 -11.57 -6.26 4.75
N SER A 127 -10.89 -5.45 5.57
CA SER A 127 -9.70 -5.81 6.33
C SER A 127 -9.58 -4.97 7.60
N THR A 128 -8.46 -5.09 8.30
CA THR A 128 -8.11 -4.24 9.44
C THR A 128 -7.87 -2.77 9.06
N ARG A 129 -7.64 -2.47 7.77
CA ARG A 129 -7.40 -1.11 7.26
C ARG A 129 -8.62 -0.50 6.57
N PHE A 130 -9.48 -1.34 6.01
CA PHE A 130 -10.69 -0.92 5.30
C PHE A 130 -11.93 -1.67 5.78
N ALA A 131 -12.94 -0.96 6.25
CA ALA A 131 -14.30 -1.48 6.26
C ALA A 131 -14.98 -1.18 4.92
N VAL A 132 -15.72 -2.15 4.40
CA VAL A 132 -16.33 -2.10 3.07
C VAL A 132 -17.84 -2.23 3.21
N SER A 133 -18.56 -1.21 2.74
CA SER A 133 -20.02 -1.15 2.73
C SER A 133 -20.56 -1.23 1.31
N GLY A 134 -21.65 -1.96 1.09
CA GLY A 134 -22.28 -2.13 -0.23
C GLY A 134 -22.27 -3.59 -0.72
N PRO A 135 -22.89 -3.87 -1.89
CA PRO A 135 -23.01 -5.23 -2.40
C PRO A 135 -21.63 -5.86 -2.56
N ARG A 136 -21.43 -7.02 -1.95
CA ARG A 136 -20.23 -7.84 -2.18
C ARG A 136 -20.20 -8.21 -3.67
N PRO A 137 -19.05 -8.10 -4.35
CA PRO A 137 -18.93 -8.67 -5.69
C PRO A 137 -19.29 -10.16 -5.62
N PRO A 138 -20.04 -10.69 -6.59
CA PRO A 138 -20.52 -12.06 -6.56
C PRO A 138 -19.36 -13.04 -6.43
N ALA A 139 -19.61 -14.15 -5.72
CA ALA A 139 -18.59 -15.09 -5.25
C ALA A 139 -17.68 -15.66 -6.35
N TYR A 140 -18.15 -15.73 -7.61
CA TYR A 140 -17.35 -16.23 -8.73
C TYR A 140 -16.16 -15.34 -9.11
N LEU A 141 -16.18 -14.05 -8.73
CA LEU A 141 -15.01 -13.21 -8.89
C LEU A 141 -13.97 -13.49 -7.78
N ALA A 142 -14.35 -14.15 -6.66
CA ALA A 142 -13.57 -14.23 -5.41
C ALA A 142 -12.44 -15.26 -5.40
N ALA A 143 -12.29 -15.99 -6.51
CA ALA A 143 -11.39 -17.13 -6.64
C ALA A 143 -10.06 -16.82 -7.38
N PHE A 144 -9.62 -15.57 -7.45
CA PHE A 144 -8.38 -15.17 -8.13
C PHE A 144 -7.47 -14.33 -7.23
#